data_AF-A0AAP0RD95-F1
#
_entry.id   AF-A0AAP0RD95-F1
#
_cell.length_a   1.000
_cell.length_b   1.000
_cell.length_c   1.000
_cell.angle_alpha   90.00
_cell.angle_beta   90.00
_cell.angle_gamma   90.00
#
_symmetry.space_group_name_H-M   'P 1'
#
loop_
_entity.id
_entity.type
_entity.pdbx_description
1 polymer ?
#
loop_
_entity_poly.entity_id
_entity_poly.type
_entity_poly.pdbx_seq_one_letter_code
_entity_poly.pdbx_strand_id
1 'polypeptide(L)'
;MARLDRVKNMTGLVEWYGKNTRLRELVNLVVVAGDRRKASKDLEEQAEMKKMHELIETYKLNGQFRWISSQMNRVRNGELYRYIADTKGVFVQPAFFDMRLLD
;
A
#
# COMPACT_ATOMS: atom_id res chain seq x y z
N MET A 1 4.05 -4.00 1.04
CA MET A 1 4.57 -3.27 2.23
C MET A 1 5.83 -2.57 1.80
N ALA A 2 5.86 -1.24 1.84
CA ALA A 2 7.02 -0.44 1.42
C ALA A 2 7.00 0.94 2.09
N ARG A 3 8.07 1.73 1.91
CA ARG A 3 8.02 3.17 2.20
C ARG A 3 6.97 3.83 1.31
N LEU A 4 6.43 4.95 1.79
CA LEU A 4 5.51 5.77 1.01
C LEU A 4 6.31 6.90 0.36
N ASP A 5 6.86 6.60 -0.81
CA ASP A 5 7.59 7.53 -1.67
C ASP A 5 7.15 7.31 -3.13
N ARG A 6 7.45 8.27 -4.01
CA ARG A 6 6.99 8.27 -5.41
C ARG A 6 7.56 7.08 -6.18
N VAL A 7 8.79 6.67 -5.87
CA VAL A 7 9.46 5.54 -6.56
C VAL A 7 8.75 4.24 -6.24
N LYS A 8 8.34 4.02 -4.98
CA LYS A 8 7.57 2.84 -4.56
C LYS A 8 6.14 2.84 -5.12
N ASN A 9 5.61 3.98 -5.54
CA ASN A 9 4.38 4.10 -6.33
C ASN A 9 3.15 3.41 -5.70
N MET A 10 3.00 3.52 -4.38
CA MET A 10 1.88 2.91 -3.66
C MET A 10 0.55 3.56 -4.04
N THR A 11 0.54 4.88 -4.29
CA THR A 11 -0.67 5.59 -4.73
C THR A 11 -1.08 5.20 -6.15
N GLY A 12 -0.13 4.89 -7.04
CA GLY A 12 -0.44 4.36 -8.38
C GLY A 12 -1.16 3.00 -8.32
N LEU A 13 -0.74 2.10 -7.44
CA LEU A 13 -1.45 0.84 -7.21
C LEU A 13 -2.88 1.06 -6.71
N VAL A 14 -3.08 1.99 -5.78
CA VAL A 14 -4.41 2.33 -5.26
C VAL A 14 -5.30 2.90 -6.36
N GLU A 15 -4.74 3.75 -7.23
CA GLU A 15 -5.46 4.29 -8.39
C GLU A 15 -5.87 3.18 -9.38
N TRP A 16 -4.96 2.26 -9.71
CA TRP A 16 -5.26 1.12 -10.59
C TRP A 16 -6.34 0.22 -10.02
N TYR A 17 -6.27 -0.07 -8.72
CA TYR A 17 -7.30 -0.83 -8.02
C TYR A 17 -8.65 -0.10 -8.03
N GLY A 18 -8.66 1.20 -7.69
CA GLY A 18 -9.87 2.01 -7.65
C GLY A 18 -10.61 2.09 -8.98
N LYS A 19 -9.88 2.11 -10.10
CA LYS A 19 -10.40 2.13 -11.48
C LYS A 19 -10.91 0.78 -11.98
N ASN A 20 -10.53 -0.35 -11.37
CA ASN A 20 -10.84 -1.68 -11.89
C ASN A 20 -11.95 -2.36 -11.07
N THR A 21 -13.19 -2.21 -11.50
CA THR A 21 -14.37 -2.79 -10.83
C THR A 21 -14.25 -4.31 -10.68
N ARG A 22 -13.81 -5.02 -11.72
CA ARG A 22 -13.65 -6.49 -11.68
C ARG A 22 -12.67 -6.91 -10.58
N LEU A 23 -11.55 -6.21 -10.44
CA LEU A 23 -10.57 -6.51 -9.39
C LEU A 23 -11.14 -6.24 -8.00
N ARG A 24 -11.89 -5.14 -7.84
CA ARG A 24 -12.54 -4.74 -6.58
C ARG A 24 -13.63 -5.72 -6.13
N GLU A 25 -14.30 -6.39 -7.06
CA GLU A 25 -15.29 -7.44 -6.76
C GLU A 25 -14.64 -8.75 -6.29
N LEU A 26 -13.41 -9.02 -6.74
CA LEU A 26 -12.72 -10.28 -6.46
C LEU A 26 -11.89 -10.24 -5.17
N VAL A 27 -11.26 -9.10 -4.87
CA VAL A 27 -10.29 -9.00 -3.78
C VAL A 27 -10.34 -7.66 -3.05
N ASN A 28 -9.96 -7.69 -1.78
CA ASN A 28 -9.67 -6.49 -0.99
C ASN A 28 -8.22 -6.04 -1.23
N LEU A 29 -7.97 -4.72 -1.18
CA LEU A 29 -6.61 -4.17 -1.26
C LEU A 29 -6.12 -3.75 0.13
N VAL A 30 -5.00 -4.32 0.56
CA VAL A 30 -4.30 -3.92 1.79
C VAL A 30 -2.96 -3.28 1.45
N VAL A 31 -2.80 -2.01 1.84
CA VAL A 31 -1.56 -1.26 1.64
C VAL A 31 -0.93 -0.96 2.99
N VAL A 32 0.30 -1.45 3.18
CA VAL A 32 1.14 -1.08 4.33
C VAL A 32 2.22 -0.12 3.86
N ALA A 33 2.05 1.17 4.15
CA ALA A 33 2.99 2.22 3.77
C ALA A 33 2.76 3.51 4.57
N GLY A 34 3.84 4.25 4.83
CA GLY A 34 3.81 5.55 5.53
C GLY A 34 3.50 5.43 7.02
N ASP A 35 3.98 6.35 7.84
CA ASP A 35 3.68 6.36 9.29
C ASP A 35 2.76 7.52 9.69
N ARG A 36 1.46 7.23 9.79
CA ARG A 36 0.43 8.20 10.17
C ARG A 36 0.36 8.49 11.68
N ARG A 37 1.18 7.85 12.52
CA ARG A 37 1.16 8.06 13.99
C ARG A 37 1.80 9.39 14.41
N LYS A 38 2.57 10.01 13.51
CA LYS A 38 3.24 11.30 13.69
C LYS A 38 3.14 12.10 12.40
N ALA A 39 3.24 13.42 12.50
CA ALA A 39 3.41 14.25 11.32
C ALA A 39 4.71 13.87 10.61
N SER A 40 4.64 13.59 9.31
CA SER A 40 5.83 13.35 8.51
C SER A 40 6.62 14.65 8.34
N LYS A 41 7.94 14.56 8.29
CA LYS A 41 8.85 15.67 7.95
C LYS A 41 9.33 15.57 6.49
N ASP A 42 8.99 14.50 5.80
CA ASP A 42 9.40 14.23 4.44
C ASP A 42 8.34 14.73 3.45
N LEU A 43 8.73 15.60 2.53
CA LEU A 43 7.80 16.26 1.60
C LEU A 43 7.18 15.27 0.61
N GLU A 44 7.91 14.22 0.25
CA GLU A 44 7.43 13.20 -0.68
C GLU A 44 6.40 12.29 -0.01
N GLU A 45 6.67 11.85 1.23
CA GLU A 45 5.70 11.12 2.05
C GLU A 45 4.43 11.95 2.29
N GLN A 46 4.56 13.24 2.60
CA GLN A 46 3.40 14.14 2.76
C GLN A 46 2.56 14.24 1.49
N ALA A 47 3.20 14.41 0.32
CA ALA A 47 2.52 14.49 -0.96
C ALA A 47 1.80 13.17 -1.30
N GLU A 48 2.47 12.03 -1.11
CA GLU A 48 1.88 10.72 -1.34
C GLU A 48 0.78 10.39 -0.34
N MET A 49 0.88 10.83 0.93
CA MET A 49 -0.19 10.74 1.91
C MET A 49 -1.42 11.53 1.48
N LYS A 50 -1.24 12.76 1.00
CA LYS A 50 -2.35 13.60 0.50
C LYS A 50 -3.06 12.90 -0.65
N LYS A 51 -2.30 12.42 -1.64
CA LYS A 51 -2.81 11.68 -2.79
C LYS A 51 -3.54 10.40 -2.36
N MET A 52 -3.02 9.66 -1.37
CA MET A 52 -3.70 8.47 -0.83
C MET A 52 -5.11 8.80 -0.31
N HIS A 53 -5.26 9.88 0.48
CA HIS A 53 -6.58 10.30 0.97
C HIS A 53 -7.51 10.71 -0.18
N GLU A 54 -7.03 11.48 -1.14
CA GLU A 54 -7.81 11.88 -2.33
C GLU A 54 -8.31 10.66 -3.12
N LEU A 55 -7.48 9.63 -3.30
CA LEU A 55 -7.86 8.40 -4.00
C LEU A 55 -8.92 7.60 -3.23
N ILE A 56 -8.80 7.50 -1.90
CA ILE A 56 -9.78 6.82 -1.05
C ILE A 56 -11.18 7.43 -1.22
N GLU A 57 -11.26 8.77 -1.17
CA GLU A 57 -12.50 9.51 -1.35
C GLU A 57 -13.01 9.40 -2.79
N THR A 58 -12.16 9.67 -3.77
CA THR A 58 -12.50 9.67 -5.21
C THR A 58 -13.08 8.33 -5.66
N TYR A 59 -12.47 7.21 -5.27
CA TYR A 59 -12.90 5.88 -5.68
C TYR A 59 -13.83 5.20 -4.67
N LYS A 60 -14.22 5.89 -3.59
CA LYS A 60 -15.07 5.37 -2.51
C LYS A 60 -14.58 4.00 -2.03
N LEU A 61 -13.32 3.94 -1.58
CA LEU A 61 -12.63 2.67 -1.31
C LEU A 61 -13.00 2.04 0.05
N ASN A 62 -13.78 2.73 0.89
CA ASN A 62 -14.23 2.20 2.18
C ASN A 62 -14.97 0.86 2.01
N GLY A 63 -14.59 -0.13 2.83
CA GLY A 63 -15.13 -1.49 2.78
C GLY A 63 -14.28 -2.48 1.97
N GLN A 64 -13.50 -1.99 0.99
CA GLN A 64 -12.68 -2.83 0.10
C GLN A 64 -11.17 -2.56 0.26
N PHE A 65 -10.81 -1.42 0.85
CA PHE A 65 -9.44 -0.98 1.02
C PHE A 65 -9.06 -0.81 2.48
N ARG A 66 -7.82 -1.22 2.82
CA ARG A 66 -7.22 -0.98 4.13
C ARG A 66 -5.83 -0.40 3.99
N TRP A 67 -5.67 0.85 4.43
CA TRP A 67 -4.36 1.48 4.59
C TRP A 67 -3.86 1.33 6.03
N ILE A 68 -2.72 0.67 6.21
CA ILE A 68 -2.09 0.39 7.49
C ILE A 68 -0.76 1.15 7.56
N SER A 69 -0.51 1.84 8.69
CA SER A 69 0.78 2.48 8.95
C SER A 69 1.93 1.46 8.97
N SER A 70 3.13 1.92 8.63
CA SER A 70 4.37 1.12 8.61
C SER A 70 4.52 0.19 9.82
N GLN A 71 4.84 -1.08 9.53
CA GLN A 71 5.01 -2.13 10.54
C GLN A 71 6.49 -2.39 10.79
N MET A 72 6.95 -2.15 12.03
CA MET A 72 8.39 -2.21 12.38
C MET A 72 8.83 -3.57 12.95
N ASN A 73 7.89 -4.42 13.38
CA ASN A 73 8.21 -5.71 13.98
C ASN A 73 8.36 -6.78 12.89
N ARG A 74 9.60 -7.21 12.63
CA ARG A 74 9.93 -8.20 11.58
C ARG A 74 9.29 -9.57 11.82
N VAL A 75 9.21 -10.03 13.07
CA VAL A 75 8.59 -11.33 13.42
C VAL A 75 7.10 -11.30 13.08
N ARG A 76 6.40 -10.25 13.52
CA ARG A 76 4.98 -10.06 13.19
C ARG A 76 4.75 -9.85 11.69
N ASN A 77 5.67 -9.19 10.99
CA ASN A 77 5.57 -9.04 9.53
C ASN A 77 5.64 -10.39 8.83
N GLY A 78 6.44 -11.34 9.31
CA GLY A 78 6.45 -12.71 8.81
C GLY A 78 5.09 -13.40 8.95
N GLU A 79 4.42 -13.23 10.09
CA GLU A 79 3.03 -13.73 10.28
C GLU A 79 2.03 -13.03 9.37
N LEU A 80 2.19 -11.72 9.14
CA LEU A 80 1.34 -11.01 8.20
C LEU A 80 1.42 -11.61 6.79
N TYR A 81 2.62 -11.95 6.32
CA TYR A 81 2.77 -12.62 5.03
C TYR A 81 2.11 -14.00 4.99
N ARG A 82 2.27 -14.82 6.03
CA ARG A 82 1.61 -16.13 6.13
C ARG A 82 0.09 -16.01 6.12
N TYR A 83 -0.44 -15.05 6.87
CA TYR A 83 -1.88 -14.78 6.90
C TYR A 83 -2.43 -14.41 5.52
N ILE A 84 -1.71 -13.58 4.75
CA ILE A 84 -2.11 -13.26 3.37
C ILE A 84 -2.08 -14.52 2.49
N ALA A 85 -1.08 -15.39 2.66
CA ALA A 85 -1.02 -16.66 1.92
C ALA A 85 -2.18 -17.60 2.27
N ASP A 86 -2.59 -17.68 3.54
CA ASP A 86 -3.74 -18.48 3.99
C ASP A 86 -5.06 -18.00 3.35
N THR A 87 -5.19 -16.69 3.14
CA THR A 87 -6.32 -16.10 2.38
C THR A 87 -6.23 -16.30 0.87
N LYS A 88 -5.19 -16.99 0.38
CA LYS A 88 -4.86 -17.15 -1.05
C LYS A 88 -4.67 -15.80 -1.76
N GLY A 89 -4.21 -14.81 -1.01
CA GLY A 89 -3.92 -13.47 -1.52
C GLY A 89 -2.64 -13.42 -2.35
N VAL A 90 -2.37 -12.25 -2.92
CA VAL A 90 -1.18 -11.99 -3.74
C VAL A 90 -0.44 -10.77 -3.21
N PHE A 91 0.88 -10.79 -3.31
CA PHE A 91 1.71 -9.63 -3.03
C PHE A 91 2.07 -8.91 -4.34
N VAL A 92 1.95 -7.59 -4.33
CA VAL A 92 2.21 -6.73 -5.49
C VAL A 92 3.25 -5.68 -5.13
N GLN A 93 4.26 -5.53 -6.00
CA GLN A 93 5.30 -4.51 -5.91
C GLN A 93 5.18 -3.56 -7.10
N PRO A 94 4.52 -2.39 -6.95
CA PRO A 94 4.16 -1.50 -8.07
C PRO A 94 5.23 -0.43 -8.37
N ALA A 95 6.44 -0.57 -7.82
CA ALA A 95 7.48 0.43 -7.90
C ALA A 95 7.85 0.76 -9.36
N PHE A 96 8.03 2.04 -9.69
CA PHE A 96 8.53 2.45 -11.00
C PHE A 96 9.92 1.87 -11.27
N PHE A 97 10.71 1.76 -10.20
CA PHE A 97 12.03 1.17 -10.23
C PHE A 97 12.32 0.53 -8.88
N ASP A 98 12.94 -0.64 -8.89
CA ASP A 98 13.38 -1.32 -7.67
C ASP A 98 14.80 -1.86 -7.89
N MET A 99 15.77 -1.26 -7.21
CA MET A 99 17.14 -1.74 -7.23
C MET A 99 17.20 -3.00 -6.35
N ARG A 100 17.30 -4.16 -6.98
CA ARG A 100 17.81 -5.35 -6.29
C ARG A 100 19.32 -5.25 -6.34
N LEU A 101 19.95 -5.04 -5.19
CA LEU A 101 21.36 -5.41 -5.08
C LEU A 101 21.41 -6.90 -5.38
N LEU A 102 22.03 -7.25 -6.50
CA LEU A 102 22.42 -8.62 -6.78
C LEU A 102 23.58 -8.89 -5.81
N ASP A 103 23.29 -9.65 -4.76
CA ASP A 103 24.32 -10.33 -3.97
C ASP A 103 24.87 -11.52 -4.78
#